data_AF-A0A943B9U0-F1
#
_entry.id   AF-A0A943B9U0-F1
#
_cell.length_a   1.000
_cell.length_b   1.000
_cell.length_c   1.000
_cell.angle_alpha   90.00
_cell.angle_beta   90.00
_cell.angle_gamma   90.00
#
_symmetry.space_group_name_H-M   'P 1'
#
loop_
_entity.id
_entity.type
_entity.pdbx_description
1 polymer ?
#
loop_
_entity_poly.entity_id
_entity_poly.type
_entity_poly.pdbx_seq_one_letter_code
_entity_poly.pdbx_strand_id
1 'polypeptide(L)'
;MHCFIRISLLESSNLSNVRVDGAAINDKIDILDLGKYTYSDRYSGDYRYLFDEICIDVDENDCITSIYSRFDEGKTEITVNDISNIKTIDEVEEILGEDYYDGIFDWEQFLNSYVYYDRENNMVAEFVYFNFDEQSENNRLVTWINIYSK
;
A
#
# COMPACT_ATOMS: atom_id res chain seq x y z
N MET A 1 -15.13 -3.41 12.09
CA MET A 1 -14.61 -3.05 13.43
C MET A 1 -13.18 -2.60 13.21
N HIS A 2 -12.91 -1.29 13.07
CA HIS A 2 -11.54 -0.82 12.89
C HIS A 2 -10.80 -0.94 14.22
N CYS A 3 -9.78 -1.79 14.26
CA CYS A 3 -8.82 -1.78 15.36
C CYS A 3 -8.13 -0.41 15.36
N PHE A 4 -8.33 0.38 16.43
CA PHE A 4 -7.64 1.67 16.58
C PHE A 4 -6.18 1.41 16.95
N ILE A 5 -5.35 1.14 15.94
CA ILE A 5 -3.91 0.99 16.10
C ILE A 5 -3.35 2.36 16.48
N ARG A 6 -2.61 2.43 17.59
CA ARG A 6 -1.79 3.61 17.89
C ARG A 6 -0.50 3.51 17.08
N ILE A 7 -0.57 3.86 15.80
CA ILE A 7 0.56 3.86 14.86
C ILE A 7 1.78 4.61 15.43
N SER A 8 1.54 5.65 16.25
CA SER A 8 2.61 6.41 16.91
C SER A 8 3.46 5.61 17.92
N LEU A 9 3.05 4.41 18.31
CA LEU A 9 3.80 3.53 19.21
C LEU A 9 4.69 2.54 18.47
N LEU A 10 4.55 2.42 17.14
CA LEU A 10 5.41 1.57 16.33
C LEU A 10 6.82 2.15 16.27
N GLU A 11 7.80 1.25 16.19
CA GLU A 11 9.15 1.59 15.79
C GLU A 11 9.12 2.13 14.34
N SER A 12 10.11 2.95 14.00
CA SER A 12 10.10 3.64 12.71
C SER A 12 10.76 2.76 11.67
N SER A 13 10.05 2.44 10.60
CA SER A 13 10.61 1.80 9.40
C SER A 13 10.94 2.87 8.35
N ASN A 14 11.87 2.58 7.44
CA ASN A 14 12.16 3.47 6.33
C ASN A 14 11.23 3.15 5.15
N LEU A 15 10.32 4.07 4.82
CA LEU A 15 9.37 3.93 3.73
C LEU A 15 9.68 4.85 2.53
N SER A 16 10.81 5.57 2.55
CA SER A 16 11.19 6.52 1.50
C SER A 16 11.35 5.92 0.10
N ASN A 17 11.57 4.61 0.01
CA ASN A 17 11.68 3.86 -1.24
C ASN A 17 10.50 2.90 -1.49
N VAL A 18 9.33 3.18 -0.91
CA VAL A 18 8.08 2.51 -1.26
C VAL A 18 7.38 3.32 -2.35
N ARG A 19 7.18 2.70 -3.51
CA ARG A 19 6.67 3.38 -4.72
C ARG A 19 5.64 2.56 -5.45
N VAL A 20 4.72 3.24 -6.13
CA VAL A 20 3.82 2.64 -7.12
C VAL A 20 4.06 3.32 -8.45
N ASP A 21 4.46 2.55 -9.46
CA ASP A 21 4.82 3.02 -10.79
C ASP A 21 5.85 4.17 -10.78
N GLY A 22 6.79 4.07 -9.83
CA GLY A 22 7.85 5.06 -9.62
C GLY A 22 7.44 6.28 -8.79
N ALA A 23 6.17 6.46 -8.45
CA ALA A 23 5.69 7.55 -7.61
C ALA A 23 5.72 7.19 -6.11
N ALA A 24 6.15 8.15 -5.29
CA ALA A 24 6.11 8.12 -3.83
C ALA A 24 5.16 9.20 -3.27
N ILE A 25 4.92 9.15 -1.97
CA ILE A 25 4.26 10.26 -1.27
C ILE A 25 5.11 11.52 -1.39
N ASN A 26 4.46 12.67 -1.52
CA ASN A 26 5.02 14.01 -1.78
C ASN A 26 5.56 14.24 -3.21
N ASP A 27 5.61 13.23 -4.07
CA ASP A 27 5.90 13.47 -5.50
C ASP A 27 4.75 14.22 -6.17
N LYS A 28 5.05 14.91 -7.27
CA LYS A 28 4.02 15.50 -8.13
C LYS A 28 3.26 14.40 -8.87
N ILE A 29 1.95 14.57 -9.01
CA ILE A 29 1.10 13.62 -9.73
C ILE A 29 1.48 13.43 -11.21
N ASP A 30 2.13 14.43 -11.82
CA ASP A 30 2.53 14.41 -13.23
C ASP A 30 3.64 13.41 -13.54
N ILE A 31 4.28 12.82 -12.52
CA ILE A 31 5.21 11.71 -12.69
C ILE A 31 4.50 10.44 -13.18
N LEU A 32 3.19 10.30 -12.90
CA LEU A 32 2.40 9.15 -13.30
C LEU A 32 1.76 9.35 -14.67
N ASP A 33 1.94 8.36 -15.55
CA ASP A 33 1.17 8.27 -16.79
C ASP A 33 -0.23 7.73 -16.49
N LEU A 34 -1.13 8.63 -16.07
CA LEU A 34 -2.51 8.27 -15.74
C LEU A 34 -3.27 7.65 -16.93
N GLY A 35 -2.81 7.85 -18.17
CA GLY A 35 -3.44 7.32 -19.37
C GLY A 35 -3.35 5.79 -19.50
N LYS A 36 -2.49 5.13 -18.71
CA LYS A 36 -2.34 3.68 -18.72
C LYS A 36 -3.38 2.94 -17.87
N TYR A 37 -4.05 3.62 -16.94
CA TYR A 37 -5.00 3.02 -16.01
C TYR A 37 -6.44 3.03 -16.55
N THR A 38 -7.29 2.18 -15.99
CA THR A 38 -8.69 2.06 -16.40
C THR A 38 -9.57 2.90 -15.49
N TYR A 39 -10.19 3.96 -16.01
CA TYR A 39 -11.08 4.80 -15.20
C TYR A 39 -12.19 3.96 -14.53
N SER A 40 -12.45 4.23 -13.25
CA SER A 40 -13.43 3.48 -12.45
C SER A 40 -14.14 4.38 -11.46
N ASP A 41 -15.44 4.13 -11.26
CA ASP A 41 -16.28 4.76 -10.23
C ASP A 41 -16.66 3.77 -9.11
N ARG A 42 -16.02 2.59 -9.09
CA ARG A 42 -16.36 1.50 -8.16
C ARG A 42 -15.92 1.76 -6.72
N TYR A 43 -14.92 2.62 -6.52
CA TYR A 43 -14.39 2.94 -5.20
C TYR A 43 -15.19 4.07 -4.56
N SER A 44 -15.67 3.85 -3.33
CA SER A 44 -16.51 4.79 -2.59
C SER A 44 -15.69 5.79 -1.75
N GLY A 45 -14.54 6.26 -2.24
CA GLY A 45 -13.64 7.17 -1.53
C GLY A 45 -13.50 8.53 -2.20
N ASP A 46 -13.12 9.56 -1.43
CA ASP A 46 -12.89 10.93 -1.90
C ASP A 46 -11.52 11.10 -2.58
N TYR A 47 -11.10 10.12 -3.40
CA TYR A 47 -9.86 10.23 -4.16
C TYR A 47 -10.06 11.17 -5.35
N ARG A 48 -9.09 12.06 -5.60
CA ARG A 48 -9.11 12.92 -6.78
C ARG A 48 -8.97 12.15 -8.09
N TYR A 49 -8.24 11.03 -8.08
CA TYR A 49 -8.03 10.17 -9.23
C TYR A 49 -8.44 8.73 -8.91
N LEU A 50 -9.36 8.17 -9.70
CA LEU A 50 -10.00 6.89 -9.46
C LEU A 50 -9.86 5.98 -10.70
N PHE A 51 -9.16 4.86 -10.53
CA PHE A 51 -8.97 3.83 -11.54
C PHE A 51 -9.12 2.43 -10.94
N ASP A 52 -9.43 1.43 -11.76
CA ASP A 52 -9.60 0.04 -11.29
C ASP A 52 -8.33 -0.48 -10.59
N GLU A 53 -7.15 -0.06 -11.02
CA GLU A 53 -5.87 -0.57 -10.53
C GLU A 53 -5.24 0.30 -9.42
N ILE A 54 -5.54 1.60 -9.43
CA ILE A 54 -4.92 2.60 -8.53
C ILE A 54 -5.90 3.72 -8.19
N CYS A 55 -5.92 4.16 -6.93
CA CYS A 55 -6.61 5.36 -6.48
C CYS A 55 -5.60 6.31 -5.84
N ILE A 56 -5.68 7.59 -6.16
CA ILE A 56 -4.67 8.58 -5.76
C ILE A 56 -5.38 9.84 -5.26
N ASP A 57 -4.89 10.36 -4.14
CA ASP A 57 -5.23 11.70 -3.67
C ASP A 57 -4.01 12.61 -3.64
N VAL A 58 -4.26 13.91 -3.74
CA VAL A 58 -3.22 14.95 -3.82
C VAL A 58 -3.61 16.20 -3.04
N ASP A 59 -2.62 16.96 -2.60
CA ASP A 59 -2.84 18.25 -1.94
C ASP A 59 -3.18 19.37 -2.94
N GLU A 60 -3.32 20.59 -2.42
CA GLU A 60 -3.57 21.81 -3.21
C GLU A 60 -2.45 22.16 -4.21
N ASN A 61 -1.26 21.58 -4.04
CA ASN A 61 -0.11 21.75 -4.91
C ASN A 61 0.02 20.58 -5.90
N ASP A 62 -0.93 19.66 -5.97
CA ASP A 62 -0.86 18.42 -6.76
C ASP A 62 0.29 17.47 -6.34
N CYS A 63 0.71 17.53 -5.07
CA CYS A 63 1.61 16.56 -4.46
C CYS A 63 0.81 15.37 -3.91
N ILE A 64 1.28 14.15 -4.16
CA ILE A 64 0.60 12.91 -3.77
C ILE A 64 0.55 12.79 -2.25
N THR A 65 -0.65 12.64 -1.69
CA THR A 65 -0.89 12.46 -0.26
C THR A 65 -1.28 11.03 0.09
N SER A 66 -1.88 10.31 -0.87
CA SER A 66 -2.19 8.89 -0.72
C SER A 66 -2.17 8.14 -2.05
N ILE A 67 -1.78 6.87 -1.99
CA ILE A 67 -1.85 5.92 -3.10
C ILE A 67 -2.44 4.61 -2.57
N TYR A 68 -3.52 4.15 -3.19
CA TYR A 68 -4.01 2.78 -3.08
C TYR A 68 -3.72 2.06 -4.39
N SER A 69 -3.12 0.88 -4.35
CA SER A 69 -2.83 0.09 -5.55
C SER A 69 -3.01 -1.39 -5.31
N ARG A 70 -3.52 -2.09 -6.31
CA ARG A 70 -3.66 -3.55 -6.30
C ARG A 70 -2.43 -4.25 -6.88
N PHE A 71 -2.09 -5.44 -6.38
CA PHE A 71 -1.02 -6.29 -6.91
C PHE A 71 -1.49 -7.21 -8.04
N ASP A 72 -2.79 -7.49 -8.13
CA ASP A 72 -3.36 -8.56 -8.95
C ASP A 72 -3.87 -8.11 -10.35
N GLU A 73 -3.92 -6.80 -10.62
CA GLU A 73 -4.39 -6.25 -11.93
C GLU A 73 -3.27 -6.14 -12.99
N GLY A 74 -2.00 -6.31 -12.59
CA GLY A 74 -0.86 -6.40 -13.53
C GLY A 74 -0.53 -5.14 -14.34
N LYS A 75 -1.09 -3.97 -13.98
CA LYS A 75 -0.80 -2.67 -14.64
C LYS A 75 -0.01 -1.68 -13.78
N THR A 76 0.14 -1.99 -12.50
CA THR A 76 0.86 -1.21 -11.51
C THR A 76 2.10 -2.00 -11.07
N GLU A 77 3.26 -1.34 -11.06
CA GLU A 77 4.50 -1.87 -10.51
C GLU A 77 4.68 -1.33 -9.08
N ILE A 78 4.73 -2.21 -8.09
CA ILE A 78 4.92 -1.80 -6.69
C ILE A 78 6.35 -2.15 -6.30
N THR A 79 7.11 -1.14 -5.88
CA THR A 79 8.53 -1.27 -5.52
C THR A 79 8.73 -0.95 -4.04
N VAL A 80 9.46 -1.80 -3.32
CA VAL A 80 9.89 -1.56 -1.93
C VAL A 80 11.41 -1.72 -1.89
N ASN A 81 12.14 -0.66 -1.55
CA ASN A 81 13.62 -0.63 -1.55
C ASN A 81 14.23 -1.20 -2.86
N ASP A 82 13.77 -0.69 -4.00
CA ASP A 82 14.21 -1.07 -5.35
C ASP A 82 13.85 -2.50 -5.80
N ILE A 83 13.03 -3.22 -5.04
CA ILE A 83 12.52 -4.55 -5.40
C ILE A 83 11.06 -4.44 -5.86
N SER A 84 10.79 -4.79 -7.13
CA SER A 84 9.49 -4.59 -7.78
C SER A 84 8.64 -5.86 -7.99
N ASN A 85 9.18 -7.03 -7.68
CA ASN A 85 8.56 -8.33 -7.93
C ASN A 85 8.04 -9.02 -6.66
N ILE A 86 7.56 -8.21 -5.70
CA ILE A 86 7.05 -8.66 -4.40
C ILE A 86 5.71 -9.36 -4.62
N LYS A 87 5.58 -10.55 -4.03
CA LYS A 87 4.39 -11.39 -4.11
C LYS A 87 3.84 -11.72 -2.74
N THR A 88 4.71 -11.90 -1.74
CA THR A 88 4.27 -12.31 -0.40
C THR A 88 4.58 -11.24 0.64
N ILE A 89 3.83 -11.30 1.73
CA ILE A 89 4.09 -10.41 2.87
C ILE A 89 5.41 -10.75 3.57
N ASP A 90 5.89 -11.99 3.47
CA ASP A 90 7.22 -12.38 3.97
C ASP A 90 8.35 -11.63 3.26
N GLU A 91 8.24 -11.44 1.94
CA GLU A 91 9.21 -10.64 1.18
C GLU A 91 9.19 -9.17 1.64
N VAL A 92 8.01 -8.63 1.98
CA VAL A 92 7.90 -7.27 2.54
C VAL A 92 8.61 -7.19 3.89
N GLU A 93 8.40 -8.17 4.77
CA GLU A 93 9.08 -8.28 6.06
C GLU A 93 10.60 -8.40 5.92
N GLU A 94 11.09 -9.23 4.99
CA GLU A 94 12.53 -9.34 4.72
C GLU A 94 13.17 -8.01 4.29
N ILE A 95 12.40 -7.15 3.61
CA ILE A 95 12.86 -5.87 3.07
C ILE A 95 12.75 -4.72 4.09
N LEU A 96 11.64 -4.65 4.83
CA LEU A 96 11.30 -3.53 5.72
C LEU A 96 11.55 -3.84 7.20
N GLY A 97 11.78 -5.10 7.56
CA GLY A 97 11.95 -5.58 8.93
C GLY A 97 10.63 -5.93 9.63
N GLU A 98 10.76 -6.26 10.91
CA GLU A 98 9.68 -6.76 11.77
C GLU A 98 8.95 -5.64 12.56
N ASP A 99 9.28 -4.37 12.31
CA ASP A 99 8.75 -3.20 13.02
C ASP A 99 7.32 -2.78 12.57
N TYR A 100 6.51 -3.75 12.16
CA TYR A 100 5.14 -3.55 11.71
C TYR A 100 4.13 -3.90 12.80
N TYR A 101 2.90 -3.42 12.60
CA TYR A 101 1.72 -3.98 13.27
C TYR A 101 1.07 -5.04 12.38
N ASP A 102 0.87 -6.25 12.91
CA ASP A 102 0.06 -7.30 12.28
C ASP A 102 -1.38 -7.24 12.80
N GLY A 103 -2.34 -7.17 11.89
CA GLY A 103 -3.76 -7.05 12.20
C GLY A 103 -4.68 -7.77 11.23
N ILE A 104 -5.90 -8.02 11.69
CA ILE A 104 -7.00 -8.49 10.83
C ILE A 104 -7.56 -7.27 10.08
N PHE A 105 -7.52 -7.32 8.76
CA PHE A 105 -8.09 -6.30 7.89
C PHE A 105 -9.58 -6.60 7.62
N ASP A 106 -9.85 -7.79 7.09
CA ASP A 106 -11.20 -8.30 6.87
C ASP A 106 -11.23 -9.82 7.10
N TRP A 107 -11.77 -10.20 8.25
CA TRP A 107 -11.93 -11.59 8.63
C TRP A 107 -12.78 -12.40 7.64
N GLU A 108 -13.85 -11.82 7.09
CA GLU A 108 -14.77 -12.55 6.20
C GLU A 108 -14.11 -12.91 4.87
N GLN A 109 -13.10 -12.13 4.47
CA GLN A 109 -12.32 -12.32 3.25
C GLN A 109 -10.95 -12.95 3.50
N PHE A 110 -10.64 -13.36 4.74
CA PHE A 110 -9.34 -13.90 5.14
C PHE A 110 -8.19 -12.93 4.84
N LEU A 111 -8.37 -11.65 5.14
CA LEU A 111 -7.39 -10.61 4.89
C LEU A 111 -6.80 -10.10 6.20
N ASN A 112 -5.47 -10.10 6.25
CA ASN A 112 -4.68 -9.45 7.28
C ASN A 112 -3.91 -8.27 6.68
N SER A 113 -3.36 -7.41 7.53
CA SER A 113 -2.48 -6.34 7.12
C SER A 113 -1.23 -6.20 7.99
N TYR A 114 -0.10 -5.89 7.34
CA TYR A 114 1.07 -5.34 8.01
C TYR A 114 1.08 -3.83 7.81
N VAL A 115 1.12 -3.09 8.91
CA VAL A 115 1.15 -1.63 8.93
C VAL A 115 2.52 -1.16 9.41
N TYR A 116 3.27 -0.52 8.51
CA TYR A 116 4.55 0.11 8.79
C TYR A 116 4.39 1.61 8.96
N TYR A 117 5.19 2.21 9.84
CA TYR A 117 5.20 3.65 10.07
C TYR A 117 6.59 4.23 9.91
N ASP A 118 6.73 5.20 9.02
CA ASP A 118 7.93 6.02 8.90
C ASP A 118 7.71 7.34 9.63
N ARG A 119 8.37 7.49 10.77
CA ARG A 119 8.27 8.68 11.61
C ARG A 119 9.05 9.86 11.01
N GLU A 120 10.13 9.61 10.28
CA GLU A 120 10.98 10.66 9.70
C GLU A 120 10.25 11.35 8.55
N ASN A 121 9.58 10.57 7.70
CA ASN A 121 8.83 11.06 6.55
C ASN A 121 7.33 11.24 6.83
N ASN A 122 6.88 10.88 8.03
CA ASN A 122 5.48 10.92 8.46
C ASN A 122 4.53 10.15 7.50
N MET A 123 4.97 8.96 7.09
CA MET A 123 4.28 8.10 6.13
C MET A 123 3.83 6.79 6.78
N VAL A 124 2.74 6.22 6.27
CA VAL A 124 2.26 4.89 6.62
C VAL A 124 2.16 4.07 5.34
N ALA A 125 2.59 2.81 5.42
CA ALA A 125 2.33 1.81 4.39
C ALA A 125 1.58 0.64 5.03
N GLU A 126 0.39 0.33 4.53
CA GLU A 126 -0.39 -0.84 4.90
C GLU A 126 -0.42 -1.82 3.73
N PHE A 127 0.22 -2.97 3.93
CA PHE A 127 0.20 -4.08 2.98
C PHE A 127 -0.87 -5.06 3.41
N VAL A 128 -1.86 -5.30 2.55
CA VAL A 128 -2.94 -6.25 2.81
C VAL A 128 -2.66 -7.54 2.08
N TYR A 129 -2.82 -8.66 2.76
CA TYR A 129 -2.46 -9.99 2.27
C TYR A 129 -3.48 -11.04 2.68
N PHE A 130 -3.55 -12.11 1.91
CA PHE A 130 -4.38 -13.26 2.21
C PHE A 130 -3.79 -14.10 3.33
N ASN A 131 -4.60 -14.48 4.31
CA ASN A 131 -4.24 -15.33 5.43
C ASN A 131 -5.10 -16.59 5.41
N PHE A 132 -4.80 -17.47 4.44
CA PHE A 132 -5.43 -18.77 4.30
C PHE A 132 -4.65 -19.84 5.08
N ASP A 133 -5.15 -21.07 5.11
CA ASP A 133 -4.39 -22.20 5.63
C ASP A 133 -3.04 -22.35 4.91
N GLU A 134 -2.01 -22.81 5.63
CA GLU A 134 -0.63 -22.96 5.12
C GLU A 134 -0.50 -23.79 3.83
N GLN A 135 -1.48 -24.66 3.55
CA GLN A 135 -1.51 -25.50 2.35
C GLN A 135 -2.05 -24.77 1.11
N SER A 136 -2.61 -23.57 1.27
CA SER A 136 -3.13 -22.75 0.17
C SER A 136 -1.99 -22.08 -0.58
N GLU A 137 -1.99 -22.20 -1.91
CA GLU A 137 -1.05 -21.47 -2.79
C GLU A 137 -1.20 -19.95 -2.68
N ASN A 138 -2.36 -19.49 -2.20
CA ASN A 138 -2.65 -18.06 -2.02
C ASN A 138 -2.28 -17.55 -0.62
N ASN A 139 -1.82 -18.41 0.28
CA ASN A 139 -1.45 -17.96 1.62
C ASN A 139 -0.31 -16.95 1.55
N ARG A 140 -0.44 -15.89 2.35
CA ARG A 140 0.53 -14.79 2.48
C ARG A 140 0.77 -13.97 1.20
N LEU A 141 -0.02 -14.18 0.13
CA LEU A 141 0.03 -13.34 -1.06
C LEU A 141 -0.48 -11.93 -0.75
N VAL A 142 0.30 -10.91 -1.12
CA VAL A 142 -0.11 -9.51 -1.03
C VAL A 142 -1.12 -9.21 -2.13
N THR A 143 -2.20 -8.52 -1.77
CA THR A 143 -3.32 -8.22 -2.68
C THR A 143 -3.40 -6.72 -3.01
N TRP A 144 -3.14 -5.83 -2.05
CA TRP A 144 -3.04 -4.40 -2.29
C TRP A 144 -2.17 -3.71 -1.24
N ILE A 145 -1.82 -2.47 -1.55
CA ILE A 145 -1.09 -1.55 -0.67
C ILE A 145 -1.87 -0.24 -0.55
N ASN A 146 -1.88 0.31 0.67
CA ASN A 146 -2.21 1.70 0.93
C ASN A 146 -0.95 2.42 1.41
N ILE A 147 -0.58 3.53 0.79
CA ILE A 147 0.49 4.42 1.24
C ILE A 147 -0.13 5.80 1.46
N TYR A 148 0.13 6.43 2.61
CA TYR A 148 -0.42 7.77 2.87
C TYR A 148 0.45 8.57 3.85
N SER A 149 0.39 9.90 3.71
CA SER A 149 0.90 10.82 4.74
C SER A 149 -0.05 10.84 5.94
N LYS A 150 0.51 10.87 7.14
CA LYS A 150 -0.25 10.89 8.41
C LYS A 150 -0.55 12.29 8.92
#